data_AF-A0A816FQX2-F1
#
_entry.id   AF-A0A816FQX2-F1
#
_cell.length_a   1.000
_cell.length_b   1.000
_cell.length_c   1.000
_cell.angle_alpha   90.00
_cell.angle_beta   90.00
_cell.angle_gamma   90.00
#
_symmetry.space_group_name_H-M   'P 1'
#
loop_
_entity.id
_entity.type
_entity.pdbx_description
1 polymer ?
#
loop_
_entity_poly.entity_id
_entity_poly.type
_entity_poly.pdbx_seq_one_letter_code
_entity_poly.pdbx_strand_id
1 'polypeptide(L)'
;MPFLYRLHSHHTLSVQHLRHALELIVTKHQSLRTSVIFHTETDRLLQRIIDMKDKNRQLLTFIESTYETQEQLNDIIHEEKYNPQLFDAAEGLVFRCHLVYHKRISSNHLLSDKDVVIFNFHHSVFDYPSMNIFLHDLDQAYTTGQLFYDDNTNLRYLDCKYN
;
A
#
# COMPACT_ATOMS: atom_id res chain seq x y z
N MET A 1 6.51 2.64 -6.43
CA MET A 1 6.10 4.06 -6.35
C MET A 1 5.76 4.41 -4.93
N PRO A 2 6.71 4.93 -4.15
CA PRO A 2 6.41 5.41 -2.81
C PRO A 2 5.76 6.79 -2.86
N PHE A 3 4.74 6.96 -2.04
CA PHE A 3 4.04 8.21 -1.78
C PHE A 3 4.12 8.50 -0.29
N LEU A 4 4.63 9.69 0.02
CA LEU A 4 4.80 10.14 1.39
C LEU A 4 3.53 10.85 1.86
N TYR A 5 2.96 10.37 2.95
CA TYR A 5 1.84 11.02 3.62
C TYR A 5 2.30 11.48 5.02
N ARG A 6 2.08 12.77 5.29
CA ARG A 6 2.37 13.41 6.57
C ARG A 6 1.11 13.99 7.16
N LEU A 7 0.95 13.83 8.46
CA LEU A 7 -0.15 14.39 9.21
C LEU A 7 0.06 15.90 9.41
N HIS A 8 -1.03 16.65 9.39
CA HIS A 8 -1.01 18.06 9.78
C HIS A 8 -0.80 18.20 11.29
N SER A 9 -0.25 19.34 11.73
CA SER A 9 -0.03 19.64 13.15
C SER A 9 -1.32 19.43 13.96
N HIS A 10 -1.20 18.82 15.15
CA HIS A 10 -2.31 18.49 16.07
C HIS A 10 -3.28 17.40 15.60
N HIS A 11 -3.06 16.78 14.43
CA HIS A 11 -3.82 15.61 14.03
C HIS A 11 -3.14 14.33 14.54
N THR A 12 -3.96 13.34 14.89
CA THR A 12 -3.49 11.99 15.19
C THR A 12 -4.20 10.99 14.29
N LEU A 13 -3.54 9.89 13.99
CA LEU A 13 -4.08 8.83 13.16
C LEU A 13 -3.94 7.48 13.85
N SER A 14 -5.05 6.74 13.94
CA SER A 14 -5.11 5.40 14.50
C SER A 14 -4.51 4.40 13.53
N VAL A 15 -3.43 3.75 13.95
CA VAL A 15 -2.74 2.71 13.16
C VAL A 15 -3.67 1.53 12.90
N GLN A 16 -4.53 1.19 13.87
CA GLN A 16 -5.50 0.12 13.73
C GLN A 16 -6.57 0.45 12.68
N HIS A 17 -7.12 1.68 12.70
CA HIS A 17 -8.11 2.10 11.70
C HIS A 17 -7.48 2.21 10.31
N LEU A 18 -6.23 2.69 10.22
CA LEU A 18 -5.50 2.73 8.96
C LEU A 18 -5.29 1.33 8.40
N ARG A 19 -4.79 0.39 9.21
CA ARG A 19 -4.60 -1.00 8.77
C ARG A 19 -5.91 -1.60 8.25
N HIS A 20 -7.00 -1.43 8.99
CA HIS A 20 -8.31 -1.90 8.58
C HIS A 20 -8.79 -1.25 7.27
N ALA A 21 -8.63 0.07 7.14
CA ALA A 21 -8.98 0.80 5.93
C ALA A 21 -8.19 0.29 4.72
N LEU A 22 -6.89 0.06 4.86
CA LEU A 22 -6.05 -0.48 3.79
C LEU A 22 -6.46 -1.90 3.38
N GLU A 23 -6.83 -2.76 4.33
CA GLU A 23 -7.36 -4.10 4.03
C GLU A 23 -8.65 -4.04 3.21
N LEU A 24 -9.56 -3.11 3.55
CA LEU A 24 -10.79 -2.87 2.78
C LEU A 24 -10.47 -2.42 1.34
N ILE A 25 -9.53 -1.48 1.18
CA ILE A 25 -9.10 -0.96 -0.13
C ILE A 25 -8.54 -2.10 -0.99
N VAL A 26 -7.62 -2.91 -0.44
CA VAL A 26 -7.03 -4.03 -1.17
C VAL A 26 -8.07 -5.10 -1.50
N THR A 27 -9.04 -5.32 -0.62
CA THR A 27 -10.16 -6.22 -0.89
C THR A 27 -11.00 -5.73 -2.07
N LYS A 28 -11.34 -4.43 -2.08
CA LYS A 28 -12.12 -3.76 -3.14
C LYS A 28 -11.38 -3.80 -4.49
N HIS A 29 -10.09 -3.46 -4.50
CA HIS A 29 -9.33 -3.27 -5.74
C HIS A 29 -8.52 -4.48 -6.14
N GLN A 30 -8.97 -5.17 -7.19
CA GLN A 30 -8.31 -6.37 -7.72
C GLN A 30 -6.87 -6.12 -8.22
N SER A 31 -6.57 -4.90 -8.69
CA SER A 31 -5.22 -4.50 -9.11
C SER A 31 -4.20 -4.66 -7.98
N LEU A 32 -4.59 -4.30 -6.74
CA LEU A 32 -3.74 -4.42 -5.55
C LEU A 32 -3.57 -5.86 -5.04
N ARG A 33 -4.25 -6.83 -5.68
CA ARG A 33 -4.13 -8.27 -5.43
C ARG A 33 -3.71 -9.03 -6.69
N THR A 34 -3.15 -8.32 -7.65
CA THR A 34 -2.69 -8.91 -8.90
C THR A 34 -1.34 -9.57 -8.68
N SER A 35 -1.30 -10.87 -8.92
CA SER A 35 -0.10 -11.69 -9.01
C SER A 35 0.39 -11.76 -10.46
N VAL A 36 1.71 -11.70 -10.63
CA VAL A 36 2.41 -11.82 -11.91
C VAL A 36 3.50 -12.88 -11.77
N ILE A 37 3.42 -13.94 -12.57
CA ILE A 37 4.34 -15.08 -12.50
C ILE A 37 4.86 -15.37 -13.90
N PHE A 38 6.18 -15.49 -14.04
CA PHE A 38 6.80 -15.94 -15.28
C PHE A 38 6.89 -17.47 -15.28
N HIS A 39 6.15 -18.12 -16.18
CA HIS A 39 6.13 -19.58 -16.31
C HIS A 39 7.20 -20.02 -17.31
N THR A 40 8.32 -20.51 -16.79
CA THR A 40 9.54 -20.84 -17.55
C THR A 40 9.32 -21.91 -18.62
N GLU A 41 8.50 -22.93 -18.34
CA GLU A 41 8.26 -24.02 -19.30
C GLU A 41 7.47 -23.58 -20.54
N THR A 42 6.66 -22.53 -20.39
CA THR A 42 5.80 -22.04 -21.47
C THR A 42 6.29 -20.72 -22.05
N ASP A 43 7.37 -20.15 -21.49
CA ASP A 43 7.94 -18.84 -21.80
C ASP A 43 6.87 -17.73 -21.82
N ARG A 44 6.00 -17.71 -20.80
CA ARG A 44 4.84 -16.81 -20.73
C ARG A 44 4.74 -16.12 -19.38
N LEU A 45 4.43 -14.83 -19.42
CA LEU A 45 4.02 -14.07 -18.26
C LEU A 45 2.53 -14.31 -18.00
N LEU A 46 2.19 -14.84 -16.83
CA LEU A 46 0.82 -15.09 -16.40
C LEU A 46 0.43 -14.07 -15.34
N GLN A 47 -0.80 -13.57 -15.46
CA GLN A 47 -1.40 -12.67 -14.49
C GLN A 47 -2.59 -13.38 -13.83
N ARG A 48 -2.72 -13.23 -12.51
CA ARG A 48 -3.82 -13.79 -11.73
C ARG A 48 -4.27 -12.81 -10.67
N ILE A 49 -5.57 -12.69 -10.45
CA ILE A 49 -6.10 -12.02 -9.26
C ILE A 49 -6.14 -13.04 -8.13
N ILE A 50 -5.45 -12.73 -7.04
CA ILE A 50 -5.44 -13.57 -5.84
C ILE A 50 -6.84 -13.60 -5.22
N ASP A 51 -7.41 -14.79 -5.00
CA ASP A 51 -8.72 -14.96 -4.37
C ASP A 51 -8.67 -14.68 -2.85
N MET A 52 -9.75 -14.11 -2.32
CA MET A 52 -9.93 -13.71 -0.92
C MET A 52 -10.51 -14.82 -0.03
N LYS A 53 -10.71 -16.03 -0.56
CA LYS A 53 -11.27 -17.16 0.21
C LYS A 53 -10.42 -17.55 1.41
N ASP A 54 -9.12 -17.38 1.31
CA ASP A 54 -8.21 -17.59 2.45
C ASP A 54 -8.15 -16.34 3.32
N LYS A 55 -8.84 -16.38 4.46
CA LYS A 55 -8.88 -15.27 5.43
C LYS A 55 -7.55 -15.02 6.13
N ASN A 56 -6.63 -15.99 6.10
CA ASN A 56 -5.31 -15.85 6.74
C ASN A 56 -4.26 -15.32 5.75
N ARG A 57 -4.61 -15.18 4.47
CA ARG A 57 -3.68 -14.68 3.47
C ARG A 57 -3.39 -13.21 3.70
N GLN A 58 -2.10 -12.88 3.74
CA GLN A 58 -1.65 -11.50 3.75
C GLN A 58 -1.97 -10.82 2.41
N LEU A 59 -2.62 -9.66 2.46
CA LEU A 59 -3.06 -8.92 1.26
C LEU A 59 -2.15 -7.75 0.92
N LEU A 60 -1.43 -7.22 1.91
CA LEU A 60 -0.48 -6.13 1.76
C LEU A 60 0.66 -6.27 2.76
N THR A 61 1.80 -5.67 2.44
CA THR A 61 2.94 -5.61 3.35
C THR A 61 2.78 -4.43 4.29
N PHE A 62 2.59 -4.65 5.58
CA PHE A 62 2.47 -3.58 6.58
C PHE A 62 3.65 -3.67 7.55
N ILE A 63 4.50 -2.66 7.57
CA ILE A 63 5.68 -2.64 8.45
C ILE A 63 5.80 -1.34 9.23
N GLU A 64 6.57 -1.39 10.31
CA GLU A 64 6.82 -0.27 11.20
C GLU A 64 8.32 -0.15 11.46
N SER A 65 8.83 1.07 11.46
CA SER A 65 10.21 1.38 11.82
C SER A 65 10.30 2.71 12.55
N THR A 66 11.49 3.07 12.99
CA THR A 66 11.75 4.33 13.68
C THR A 66 12.86 5.10 13.00
N TYR A 67 12.80 6.42 13.07
CA TYR A 67 13.88 7.31 12.66
C TYR A 67 14.14 8.37 13.74
N GLU A 68 15.40 8.76 13.91
CA GLU A 68 15.82 9.82 14.82
C GLU A 68 16.40 11.04 14.09
N THR A 69 17.04 10.81 12.94
CA THR A 69 17.65 11.85 12.11
C THR A 69 16.99 11.94 10.75
N GLN A 70 17.08 13.11 10.10
CA GLN A 70 16.56 13.29 8.75
C GLN A 70 17.28 12.40 7.73
N GLU A 71 18.56 12.08 7.96
CA GLU A 71 19.35 11.17 7.14
C GLU A 71 18.76 9.76 7.16
N GLN A 72 18.46 9.21 8.35
CA GLN A 72 17.80 7.91 8.47
C GLN A 72 16.45 7.87 7.77
N LEU A 73 15.66 8.95 7.89
CA LEU A 73 14.38 9.02 7.17
C LEU A 73 14.59 9.05 5.65
N ASN A 74 15.61 9.76 5.16
CA ASN A 74 15.93 9.79 3.74
C ASN A 74 16.39 8.42 3.24
N ASP A 75 17.16 7.68 4.03
CA ASP A 75 17.59 6.32 3.71
C ASP A 75 16.40 5.37 3.60
N ILE A 76 15.45 5.46 4.53
CA ILE A 76 14.20 4.68 4.48
C ILE A 76 13.40 5.01 3.22
N ILE A 77 13.25 6.30 2.88
CA ILE A 77 12.55 6.72 1.66
C ILE A 77 13.30 6.25 0.41
N HIS A 78 14.63 6.26 0.44
CA HIS A 78 15.46 5.77 -0.66
C HIS A 78 15.29 4.27 -0.85
N GLU A 79 15.31 3.50 0.24
CA GLU A 79 15.05 2.06 0.21
C GLU A 79 13.67 1.75 -0.36
N GLU A 80 12.62 2.41 0.13
CA GLU A 80 11.24 2.26 -0.38
C GLU A 80 11.16 2.57 -1.88
N LYS A 81 11.97 3.51 -2.39
CA LYS A 81 11.94 3.88 -3.81
C LYS A 81 12.68 2.91 -4.72
N TYR A 82 13.83 2.40 -4.29
CA TYR A 82 14.79 1.76 -5.18
C TYR A 82 15.03 0.28 -4.90
N ASN A 83 14.57 -0.26 -3.78
CA ASN A 83 14.74 -1.68 -3.48
C ASN A 83 13.64 -2.51 -4.18
N PRO A 84 13.98 -3.29 -5.24
CA PRO A 84 12.99 -4.09 -5.96
C PRO A 84 12.48 -5.30 -5.15
N GLN A 85 13.18 -5.68 -4.07
CA GLN A 85 12.84 -6.84 -3.24
C GLN A 85 11.73 -6.55 -2.21
N LEU A 86 11.20 -5.32 -2.17
CA LEU A 86 10.15 -4.95 -1.22
C LEU A 86 8.77 -5.52 -1.57
N PHE A 87 8.63 -6.07 -2.77
CA PHE A 87 7.40 -6.63 -3.31
C PHE A 87 7.57 -8.09 -3.67
N ASP A 88 6.52 -8.87 -3.45
CA ASP A 88 6.40 -10.22 -3.99
C ASP A 88 5.22 -10.24 -4.96
N ALA A 89 5.52 -9.92 -6.22
CA ALA A 89 4.51 -9.92 -7.27
C ALA A 89 3.98 -11.32 -7.57
N ALA A 90 4.72 -12.40 -7.27
CA ALA A 90 4.23 -13.76 -7.48
C ALA A 90 3.11 -14.09 -6.49
N GLU A 91 3.21 -13.60 -5.25
CA GLU A 91 2.17 -13.76 -4.23
C GLU A 91 1.08 -12.67 -4.24
N GLY A 92 1.17 -11.71 -5.16
CA GLY A 92 0.24 -10.58 -5.25
C GLY A 92 0.43 -9.55 -4.13
N LEU A 93 1.58 -9.55 -3.45
CA LEU A 93 1.98 -8.54 -2.46
C LEU A 93 2.59 -7.33 -3.17
N VAL A 94 1.73 -6.61 -3.88
CA VAL A 94 2.09 -5.48 -4.74
C VAL A 94 1.82 -4.12 -4.09
N PHE A 95 1.26 -4.10 -2.89
CA PHE A 95 1.05 -2.90 -2.09
C PHE A 95 1.68 -3.05 -0.71
N ARG A 96 2.34 -1.98 -0.28
CA ARG A 96 3.05 -1.88 0.98
C ARG A 96 2.72 -0.56 1.69
N CYS A 97 2.51 -0.65 3.00
CA CYS A 97 2.41 0.49 3.90
C CYS A 97 3.53 0.41 4.93
N HIS A 98 4.32 1.47 5.04
CA HIS A 98 5.41 1.57 5.98
C HIS A 98 5.19 2.78 6.89
N LEU A 99 4.98 2.51 8.17
CA LEU A 99 4.89 3.54 9.20
C LEU A 99 6.28 3.82 9.76
N VAL A 100 6.72 5.06 9.67
CA VAL A 100 8.03 5.49 10.17
C VAL A 100 7.81 6.45 11.33
N TYR A 101 8.04 5.96 12.54
CA TYR A 101 7.82 6.69 13.77
C TYR A 101 9.04 7.55 14.12
N HIS A 102 8.82 8.77 14.57
CA HIS A 102 9.89 9.61 15.07
C HIS A 102 10.30 9.18 16.49
N LYS A 103 11.54 8.72 16.63
CA LYS A 103 12.22 8.23 17.85
C LYS A 103 11.70 6.94 18.46
N ARG A 104 10.38 6.72 18.49
CA ARG A 104 9.80 5.50 19.08
C ARG A 104 8.44 5.18 18.51
N ILE A 105 8.13 3.89 18.44
CA ILE A 105 6.79 3.41 18.16
C ILE A 105 5.87 3.82 19.31
N SER A 106 4.72 4.42 18.98
CA SER A 106 3.79 4.92 19.98
C SER A 106 3.05 3.78 20.68
N SER A 107 3.04 3.77 22.02
CA SER A 107 2.36 2.72 22.81
C SER A 107 0.83 2.77 22.72
N ASN A 108 0.27 3.88 22.27
CA ASN A 108 -1.18 4.05 22.07
C ASN A 108 -1.62 3.75 20.62
N HIS A 109 -0.71 3.28 19.75
CA HIS A 109 -0.99 3.02 18.33
C HIS A 109 -1.56 4.23 17.57
N LEU A 110 -1.16 5.45 17.98
CA LEU A 110 -1.46 6.69 17.26
C LEU A 110 -0.19 7.25 16.62
N LEU A 111 -0.32 7.66 15.36
CA LEU A 111 0.66 8.50 14.66
C LEU A 111 0.39 9.97 14.95
N SER A 112 1.46 10.77 14.90
CA SER A 112 1.51 12.21 15.08
C SER A 112 2.05 12.93 13.83
N ASP A 113 2.05 14.25 13.84
CA ASP A 113 2.59 15.12 12.78
C ASP A 113 4.08 14.90 12.46
N LYS A 114 4.83 14.31 13.41
CA LYS A 114 6.23 13.95 13.22
C LYS A 114 6.40 12.59 12.55
N ASP A 115 5.41 11.73 12.63
CA ASP A 115 5.48 10.40 12.02
C ASP A 115 5.17 10.48 10.53
N VAL A 116 5.56 9.45 9.81
CA VAL A 116 5.46 9.39 8.35
C VAL A 116 4.76 8.10 7.96
N VAL A 117 3.83 8.20 7.02
CA VAL A 117 3.23 7.04 6.36
C VAL A 117 3.76 6.99 4.93
N ILE A 118 4.35 5.87 4.53
CA ILE A 118 4.77 5.63 3.15
C ILE A 118 3.82 4.60 2.54
N PHE A 119 3.07 5.00 1.53
CA PHE A 119 2.31 4.08 0.68
C PHE A 119 3.14 3.75 -0.54
N ASN A 120 3.48 2.48 -0.74
CA ASN A 120 4.33 2.06 -1.84
C ASN A 120 3.65 0.98 -2.68
N PHE A 121 3.54 1.25 -3.97
CA PHE A 121 2.88 0.37 -4.93
C PHE A 121 3.88 -0.16 -5.95
N HIS A 122 3.75 -1.43 -6.31
CA HIS A 122 4.46 -1.95 -7.46
C HIS A 122 3.96 -1.24 -8.73
N HIS A 123 4.88 -0.73 -9.54
CA HIS A 123 4.54 0.11 -10.70
C HIS A 123 3.66 -0.59 -11.74
N SER A 124 3.65 -1.92 -11.77
CA SER A 124 2.84 -2.68 -12.74
C SER A 124 1.33 -2.67 -12.44
N VAL A 125 0.90 -2.22 -11.25
CA VAL A 125 -0.50 -2.32 -10.79
C VAL A 125 -1.13 -1.00 -10.36
N PHE A 126 -0.37 0.11 -10.42
CA PHE A 126 -0.82 1.41 -9.92
C PHE A 126 -0.21 2.57 -10.71
N ASP A 127 -1.00 3.60 -11.00
CA ASP A 127 -0.58 4.83 -11.67
C ASP A 127 -0.88 6.08 -10.85
N TYR A 128 -0.47 7.24 -11.38
CA TYR A 128 -0.70 8.50 -10.70
C TYR A 128 -2.19 8.87 -10.59
N PRO A 129 -3.05 8.73 -11.62
CA PRO A 129 -4.50 8.94 -11.49
C PRO A 129 -5.16 8.07 -10.40
N SER A 130 -4.71 6.83 -10.24
CA SER A 130 -5.16 5.91 -9.20
C SER A 130 -4.96 6.45 -7.78
N MET A 131 -4.03 7.39 -7.57
CA MET A 131 -3.80 8.00 -6.26
C MET A 131 -5.01 8.75 -5.73
N ASN A 132 -5.75 9.48 -6.57
CA ASN A 132 -6.93 10.21 -6.12
C ASN A 132 -8.05 9.27 -5.65
N ILE A 133 -8.23 8.16 -6.37
CA ILE A 133 -9.19 7.10 -6.01
C ILE A 133 -8.76 6.44 -4.70
N PHE A 134 -7.48 6.10 -4.57
CA PHE A 134 -6.93 5.51 -3.36
C PHE A 134 -7.13 6.41 -2.14
N LEU A 135 -6.84 7.71 -2.24
CA LEU A 135 -7.00 8.66 -1.14
C LEU A 135 -8.47 8.88 -0.76
N HIS A 136 -9.37 8.95 -1.75
CA HIS A 136 -10.81 9.03 -1.51
C HIS A 136 -11.32 7.80 -0.75
N ASP A 137 -10.96 6.60 -1.23
CA ASP A 137 -11.35 5.36 -0.58
C ASP A 137 -10.71 5.23 0.81
N LEU A 138 -9.47 5.68 0.98
CA LEU A 138 -8.80 5.69 2.29
C LEU A 138 -9.52 6.58 3.29
N ASP A 139 -9.88 7.81 2.90
CA ASP A 139 -10.63 8.73 3.78
C ASP A 139 -11.99 8.12 4.19
N GLN A 140 -12.71 7.56 3.22
CA GLN A 140 -13.99 6.91 3.48
C GLN A 140 -13.85 5.69 4.40
N ALA A 141 -12.94 4.77 4.07
CA ALA A 141 -12.72 3.53 4.81
C ALA A 141 -12.22 3.81 6.23
N TYR A 142 -11.34 4.80 6.39
CA TYR A 142 -10.81 5.20 7.68
C TYR A 142 -11.88 5.86 8.57
N THR A 143 -12.70 6.74 8.00
CA THR A 143 -13.72 7.50 8.74
C THR A 143 -14.94 6.65 9.10
N THR A 144 -15.37 5.78 8.20
CA THR A 144 -16.63 5.03 8.35
C THR A 144 -16.42 3.56 8.73
N GLY A 145 -15.20 3.03 8.58
CA GLY A 145 -14.92 1.61 8.70
C GLY A 145 -15.49 0.76 7.56
N GLN A 146 -15.92 1.39 6.45
CA GLN A 146 -16.58 0.73 5.34
C GLN A 146 -16.20 1.36 3.99
N LEU A 147 -16.22 0.56 2.94
CA LEU A 147 -16.12 1.02 1.56
C LEU A 147 -17.42 0.76 0.80
N PHE A 148 -17.85 1.75 0.04
CA PHE A 148 -18.96 1.60 -0.89
C PHE A 148 -18.40 1.21 -2.25
N TYR A 149 -19.07 0.26 -2.90
CA TYR A 149 -18.75 -0.15 -4.25
C TYR A 149 -19.47 0.81 -5.21
N ASP A 150 -18.73 1.79 -5.72
CA ASP A 150 -19.11 2.56 -6.90
C ASP A 150 -18.15 2.17 -8.03
N ASP A 151 -18.71 1.73 -9.16
CA ASP A 151 -17.92 1.27 -10.32
C ASP A 151 -16.98 2.35 -10.87
N ASN A 152 -17.31 3.64 -10.65
CA ASN A 152 -16.49 4.79 -11.05
C ASN A 152 -15.22 4.96 -10.20
N THR A 153 -15.11 4.25 -9.07
CA THR A 153 -13.98 4.34 -8.15
C THR A 153 -13.07 3.12 -8.22
N ASN A 154 -13.18 2.26 -9.24
CA ASN A 154 -12.30 1.10 -9.36
C ASN A 154 -10.90 1.48 -9.84
N LEU A 155 -9.88 0.99 -9.13
CA LEU A 155 -8.50 1.04 -9.61
C LEU A 155 -8.34 0.10 -10.82
N ARG A 156 -8.33 0.69 -12.01
CA ARG A 156 -8.13 -0.02 -13.28
C ARG A 156 -6.81 0.43 -13.90
N TYR A 157 -5.71 -0.15 -13.44
CA TYR A 157 -4.41 0.03 -14.05
C TYR A 157 -3.84 -1.30 -14.53
N LEU A 158 -3.43 -1.33 -15.79
CA LEU A 158 -2.75 -2.43 -16.45
C LEU A 158 -1.64 -1.82 -17.31
N ASP A 159 -0.39 -1.97 -16.88
CA ASP A 159 0.77 -1.67 -17.73
C ASP A 159 0.98 -2.86 -18.69
N CYS A 160 0.08 -2.99 -19.65
CA CYS A 160 0.31 -3.81 -20.83
C CYS A 160 0.42 -2.85 -22.01
N LYS A 161 1.64 -2.42 -22.31
CA LYS A 161 1.92 -1.98 -23.68
C LYS A 161 1.68 -3.19 -24.58
N TYR A 162 0.57 -3.16 -25.31
CA TYR A 162 0.42 -3.95 -26.52
C TYR A 162 1.58 -3.55 -27.43
N ASN A 163 2.56 -4.45 -27.60
CA ASN A 163 3.48 -4.42 -28.74
C ASN A 163 2.79 -5.07 -29.93
#